data_AF-A0A0A8K5G0-F1
#
_entry.id   AF-A0A0A8K5G0-F1
#
_cell.length_a   1.000
_cell.length_b   1.000
_cell.length_c   1.000
_cell.angle_alpha   90.00
_cell.angle_beta   90.00
_cell.angle_gamma   90.00
#
_symmetry.space_group_name_H-M   'P 1'
#
loop_
_entity.id
_entity.type
_entity.pdbx_description
1 polymer ?
#
loop_
_entity_poly.entity_id
_entity_poly.type
_entity_poly.pdbx_seq_one_letter_code
_entity_poly.pdbx_strand_id
1 'polypeptide(L)' 'MGRFLDAYKPERHYMRGPGPKWHAKHSASLLTAASAQPAASRGPALKELRAAEFQLLSWMAPMAAAVTLGFMAVMVLA' A
#
# COMPACT_ATOMS: atom_id res chain seq x y z
N MET A 1 46.66 11.42 28.03
CA MET A 1 45.41 12.14 27.71
C MET A 1 44.33 11.14 27.32
N GLY A 2 43.37 10.91 28.22
CA GLY A 2 42.30 9.91 28.03
C GLY A 2 41.31 10.33 26.95
N ARG A 3 40.98 9.39 26.05
CA ARG A 3 40.15 9.62 24.85
C ARG A 3 38.70 9.26 25.18
N PHE A 4 37.90 10.22 25.65
CA PHE A 4 36.44 10.09 25.82
C PHE A 4 35.67 10.11 24.47
N LEU A 5 36.25 9.56 23.40
CA LEU A 5 35.69 9.68 22.05
C LEU A 5 34.74 8.54 21.68
N ASP A 6 34.54 7.56 22.55
CA ASP A 6 33.42 6.65 22.44
C ASP A 6 32.18 7.31 23.04
N ALA A 7 31.74 8.39 22.37
CA ALA A 7 30.46 9.02 22.64
C ALA A 7 29.39 7.92 22.58
N TYR A 8 28.59 7.81 23.63
CA TYR A 8 27.45 6.92 23.66
C TYR A 8 26.64 7.14 22.38
N LYS A 9 26.62 6.15 21.48
CA LYS A 9 25.90 6.17 20.20
C LYS A 9 24.59 5.42 20.41
N PRO A 10 23.55 6.13 20.87
CA PRO A 10 22.31 5.47 21.20
C PRO A 10 21.69 4.89 19.90
N GLU A 11 22.01 5.47 18.73
CA GLU A 11 21.68 5.02 17.36
C GLU A 11 21.90 3.52 17.13
N ARG A 12 22.95 2.97 17.75
CA ARG A 12 23.33 1.57 17.60
C ARG A 12 22.66 0.65 18.62
N HIS A 13 22.07 1.20 19.68
CA HIS A 13 21.60 0.45 20.85
C HIS A 13 20.07 0.45 20.98
N TYR A 14 19.38 1.53 20.60
CA TYR A 14 17.94 1.64 20.79
C TYR A 14 17.07 1.07 19.67
N MET A 15 17.67 0.64 18.56
CA MET A 15 16.92 0.03 17.46
C MET A 15 16.56 -1.44 17.69
N ARG A 16 16.89 -2.02 18.85
CA ARG A 16 16.61 -3.43 19.16
C ARG A 16 15.18 -3.73 19.60
N GLY A 17 14.33 -2.70 19.71
CA GLY A 17 12.95 -2.87 20.15
C GLY A 17 12.84 -3.51 21.54
N PRO A 18 11.62 -3.89 21.94
CA PRO A 18 11.42 -4.50 23.23
C PRO A 18 11.95 -5.95 23.25
N GLY A 19 12.71 -6.31 24.29
CA GLY A 19 13.24 -7.66 24.44
C GLY A 19 12.20 -8.71 24.86
N PRO A 20 12.54 -10.01 24.84
CA PRO A 20 11.61 -11.10 25.17
C PRO A 20 11.00 -10.99 26.58
N LYS A 21 11.79 -10.55 27.57
CA LYS A 21 11.32 -10.31 28.94
C LYS A 21 10.29 -9.17 29.01
N TRP A 22 10.39 -8.19 28.12
CA TRP A 22 9.41 -7.11 28.03
C TRP A 22 8.12 -7.60 27.35
N HIS A 23 8.23 -8.41 26.27
CA HIS A 23 7.07 -9.02 25.61
C HIS A 23 6.28 -9.94 26.55
N ALA A 24 6.96 -10.72 27.40
CA ALA A 24 6.28 -11.58 28.38
C ALA A 24 5.43 -10.79 29.40
N LYS A 25 5.86 -9.57 29.75
CA LYS A 25 5.12 -8.69 30.67
C LYS A 25 3.98 -7.92 29.99
N HIS A 26 4.15 -7.61 28.71
CA HIS A 26 3.23 -6.74 27.95
C HIS A 26 2.52 -7.48 26.81
N SER A 27 2.38 -8.80 26.93
CA SER A 27 1.75 -9.67 25.92
C SER A 27 0.32 -9.23 25.61
N ALA A 28 -0.46 -8.89 26.65
CA ALA A 28 -1.82 -8.38 26.51
C ALA A 28 -1.85 -7.05 25.73
N SER A 29 -0.98 -6.09 26.07
CA SER A 29 -0.90 -4.80 25.37
C SER A 29 -0.49 -4.95 23.91
N LEU A 30 0.40 -5.91 23.59
CA LEU A 30 0.79 -6.22 22.22
C LEU A 30 -0.35 -6.85 21.42
N LEU A 31 -1.12 -7.75 22.01
CA LEU A 31 -2.29 -8.36 21.37
C LEU A 31 -3.37 -7.30 21.10
N THR A 32 -3.62 -6.41 22.06
CA THR A 32 -4.53 -5.27 21.88
C THR A 32 -4.02 -4.34 20.77
N ALA A 33 -2.75 -3.97 20.77
CA ALA A 33 -2.17 -3.13 19.74
C ALA A 33 -2.22 -3.79 18.34
N ALA A 34 -1.93 -5.09 18.25
CA ALA A 34 -2.03 -5.86 17.01
C ALA A 34 -3.46 -5.95 16.49
N SER A 35 -4.46 -6.07 17.38
CA SER A 35 -5.88 -6.03 16.99
C SER A 35 -6.35 -4.64 16.57
N ALA A 36 -5.71 -3.57 17.07
CA ALA A 36 -5.99 -2.19 16.71
C ALA A 36 -5.27 -1.77 15.43
N GLN A 37 -4.25 -2.52 14.99
CA GLN A 37 -3.67 -2.32 13.66
C GLN A 37 -4.75 -2.65 12.62
N PRO A 38 -5.24 -1.67 11.84
CA PRO A 38 -6.06 -2.01 10.69
C PRO A 38 -5.22 -2.94 9.80
N ALA A 39 -5.84 -3.92 9.16
CA ALA A 39 -5.22 -4.87 8.24
C ALA A 39 -4.60 -4.23 6.97
N ALA A 40 -4.20 -2.95 7.06
CA ALA A 40 -3.52 -2.15 6.08
C ALA A 40 -2.06 -2.60 5.98
N SER A 41 -1.83 -3.65 5.18
CA SER A 41 -0.65 -3.79 4.31
C SER A 41 -0.56 -5.14 3.60
N ARG A 42 -1.57 -6.03 3.69
CA ARG A 42 -1.67 -7.18 2.78
C ARG A 42 -2.58 -6.85 1.58
N GLY A 43 -2.16 -5.85 0.82
CA GLY A 43 -2.45 -5.70 -0.61
C GLY A 43 -3.67 -4.87 -1.03
N PRO A 44 -3.47 -3.62 -1.48
CA PRO A 44 -4.39 -2.95 -2.41
C PRO A 44 -4.02 -3.19 -3.89
N ALA A 45 -2.93 -3.90 -4.21
CA ALA A 45 -2.40 -3.97 -5.58
C ALA A 45 -3.41 -4.46 -6.64
N LEU A 46 -4.26 -5.44 -6.30
CA LEU A 46 -5.24 -5.98 -7.23
C LEU A 46 -6.48 -5.08 -7.40
N LYS A 47 -6.79 -4.23 -6.41
CA LYS A 47 -7.89 -3.26 -6.46
C LYS A 47 -7.48 -2.01 -7.22
N GLU A 48 -6.24 -1.55 -7.03
CA GLU A 48 -5.65 -0.40 -7.73
C GLU A 48 -5.58 -0.64 -9.25
N LEU A 49 -5.16 -1.84 -9.68
CA LEU A 49 -5.12 -2.19 -11.11
C LEU A 49 -6.51 -2.18 -11.75
N ARG A 50 -7.52 -2.76 -11.08
CA ARG A 50 -8.90 -2.77 -11.57
C ARG A 50 -9.52 -1.37 -11.59
N ALA A 51 -9.24 -0.54 -10.58
CA ALA A 51 -9.67 0.86 -10.55
C ALA A 51 -9.01 1.70 -11.65
N ALA A 52 -7.72 1.46 -11.92
CA ALA A 52 -6.99 2.10 -13.01
C ALA A 52 -7.52 1.67 -14.39
N GLU A 53 -7.90 0.40 -14.58
CA GLU A 53 -8.56 -0.09 -15.80
C GLU A 53 -9.89 0.63 -16.06
N PHE A 54 -10.74 0.81 -15.04
CA PHE A 54 -12.01 1.52 -15.20
C PHE A 54 -11.82 3.02 -15.50
N GLN A 55 -10.78 3.65 -14.95
CA GLN A 55 -10.46 5.04 -15.21
C GLN A 55 -9.90 5.26 -16.63
N LEU A 56 -9.10 4.31 -17.14
CA LEU A 56 -8.64 4.29 -18.53
C LEU A 56 -9.82 4.09 -19.51
N LEU A 57 -10.74 3.17 -19.18
CA LEU A 57 -11.95 2.93 -19.97
C LEU A 57 -12.88 4.15 -19.96
N SER A 58 -12.97 4.88 -18.84
CA SER A 58 -13.79 6.09 -18.71
C SER A 58 -13.34 7.25 -19.60
N TRP A 59 -12.06 7.33 -19.96
CA TRP A 59 -11.53 8.38 -20.85
C TRP A 59 -11.56 7.97 -22.33
N MET A 60 -11.47 6.67 -22.65
CA MET A 60 -11.49 6.15 -24.02
C MET A 60 -12.89 5.81 -24.54
N ALA A 61 -13.87 5.63 -23.64
CA ALA A 61 -15.26 5.30 -23.96
C ALA A 61 -15.92 6.16 -25.06
N PRO A 62 -15.80 7.50 -25.08
CA PRO A 62 -16.47 8.30 -26.12
C PRO A 62 -15.88 8.05 -27.52
N MET A 63 -14.57 7.79 -27.63
CA MET A 63 -13.93 7.51 -28.91
C MET A 63 -14.28 6.12 -29.44
N ALA A 64 -14.36 5.12 -28.56
CA ALA A 64 -14.80 3.77 -28.91
C ALA A 64 -16.26 3.74 -29.39
N ALA A 65 -17.14 4.53 -28.76
CA ALA A 65 -18.54 4.66 -29.17
C ALA A 65 -18.69 5.32 -30.56
N ALA A 66 -17.91 6.37 -30.85
CA ALA A 66 -17.97 7.05 -32.16
C ALA A 66 -17.52 6.15 -33.32
N VAL A 67 -16.46 5.37 -33.14
CA VAL A 67 -15.94 4.44 -34.17
C VAL A 67 -16.93 3.31 -34.45
N THR A 68 -17.54 2.75 -33.41
CA THR A 68 -18.54 1.68 -33.55
C THR A 68 -19.81 2.18 -34.23
N LEU A 69 -20.34 3.35 -33.83
CA LEU A 69 -21.51 3.94 -34.49
C LEU A 69 -21.25 4.31 -35.96
N GLY A 70 -20.09 4.87 -36.28
CA GLY A 70 -19.72 5.19 -37.65
C GLY A 70 -19.61 3.93 -38.54
N PHE A 71 -19.00 2.87 -38.03
CA PHE A 71 -18.90 1.59 -38.75
C PHE A 71 -20.27 0.96 -39.01
N MET A 72 -21.16 0.97 -38.00
CA MET A 72 -22.52 0.45 -38.15
C MET A 72 -23.33 1.27 -39.16
N ALA A 73 -23.15 2.59 -39.20
CA ALA A 73 -23.80 3.44 -40.21
C ALA A 73 -23.35 3.11 -41.64
N VAL A 74 -22.05 2.84 -41.85
CA VAL A 74 -21.51 2.42 -43.15
C VAL A 74 -22.05 1.05 -43.55
N MET A 75 -22.10 0.08 -42.62
CA MET A 75 -22.64 -1.26 -42.87
C MET A 75 -24.14 -1.27 -43.20
N VAL A 76 -24.91 -0.28 -42.74
CA VAL A 76 -26.35 -0.18 -43.00
C VAL A 76 -26.67 0.57 -44.29
N LEU A 77 -25.80 1.48 -44.72
CA LEU A 77 -26.04 2.34 -45.89
C LEU A 77 -25.41 1.79 -47.19
N ALA A 78 -24.44 0.88 -47.09
CA ALA A 78 -23.82 0.18 -48.21
C ALA A 78 -24.59 -1.11 -48.58
#